data_AF-A0A961Z9V9-F1
#
_entry.id   AF-A0A961Z9V9-F1
#
_cell.length_a   1.000
_cell.length_b   1.000
_cell.length_c   1.000
_cell.angle_alpha   90.00
_cell.angle_beta   90.00
_cell.angle_gamma   90.00
#
_symmetry.space_group_name_H-M   'P 1'
#
loop_
_entity.id
_entity.type
_entity.pdbx_description
1 polymer ?
#
loop_
_entity_poly.entity_id
_entity_poly.type
_entity_poly.pdbx_seq_one_letter_code
_entity_poly.pdbx_strand_id
1 'polypeptide(L)'
;MPKLKPDTQRARREAILDAAEICFARSGFHRCTMHEICKEAGISPGALYVYFASKEDLIAGLAERDRSEFQERIAPIGGARD
;
A
#
# COMPACT_ATOMS: atom_id res chain seq x y z
N MET A 1 13.27 -11.94 -14.74
CA MET A 1 13.57 -11.08 -13.57
C MET A 1 13.70 -11.98 -12.33
N PRO A 2 14.73 -11.82 -11.49
CA PRO A 2 14.87 -12.64 -10.28
C PRO A 2 13.74 -12.34 -9.30
N LYS A 3 13.18 -13.39 -8.66
CA LYS A 3 12.16 -13.24 -7.60
C LYS A 3 12.82 -12.61 -6.37
N LEU A 4 12.32 -11.48 -5.88
CA LEU A 4 12.84 -10.84 -4.68
C LEU A 4 12.51 -11.70 -3.46
N LYS A 5 13.35 -11.62 -2.41
CA LYS A 5 13.12 -12.33 -1.15
C LYS A 5 11.78 -11.89 -0.53
N PRO A 6 11.05 -12.77 0.19
CA PRO A 6 9.73 -12.46 0.73
C PRO A 6 9.68 -11.18 1.59
N ASP A 7 10.70 -10.93 2.42
CA ASP A 7 10.77 -9.70 3.21
C ASP A 7 10.95 -8.45 2.35
N THR A 8 11.70 -8.57 1.25
CA THR A 8 11.85 -7.50 0.26
C THR A 8 10.57 -7.29 -0.54
N GLN A 9 9.80 -8.34 -0.83
CA GLN A 9 8.50 -8.23 -1.50
C GLN A 9 7.49 -7.49 -0.63
N ARG A 10 7.38 -7.83 0.66
CA ARG A 10 6.48 -7.13 1.60
C ARG A 10 6.88 -5.67 1.74
N ALA A 11 8.16 -5.39 2.01
CA ALA A 11 8.65 -4.02 2.13
C ALA A 11 8.40 -3.17 0.88
N ARG A 12 8.55 -3.76 -0.32
CA ARG A 12 8.23 -3.06 -1.57
C ARG A 12 6.74 -2.80 -1.73
N ARG A 13 5.89 -3.77 -1.37
CA ARG A 13 4.44 -3.57 -1.40
C ARG A 13 4.03 -2.41 -0.50
N GLU A 14 4.55 -2.34 0.72
CA GLU A 14 4.27 -1.25 1.65
C GLU A 14 4.77 0.10 1.14
N ALA A 15 5.99 0.17 0.60
CA ALA A 15 6.52 1.41 0.01
C ALA A 15 5.67 1.93 -1.17
N ILE A 16 5.03 1.04 -1.94
CA ILE A 16 4.10 1.43 -3.01
C ILE A 16 2.81 2.01 -2.41
N LEU A 17 2.30 1.42 -1.32
CA LEU A 17 1.12 1.91 -0.62
C LEU A 17 1.38 3.30 0.00
N ASP A 18 2.54 3.52 0.62
CA ASP A 18 2.93 4.83 1.16
C ASP A 18 2.94 5.91 0.06
N ALA A 19 3.55 5.60 -1.09
CA ALA A 19 3.58 6.49 -2.24
C ALA A 19 2.18 6.78 -2.80
N ALA A 20 1.30 5.76 -2.85
CA ALA A 20 -0.07 5.91 -3.29
C ALA A 20 -0.87 6.82 -2.35
N GLU A 21 -0.72 6.65 -1.03
CA GLU A 21 -1.35 7.49 -0.02
C GLU A 21 -0.96 8.96 -0.18
N ILE A 22 0.34 9.25 -0.33
CA ILE A 22 0.85 10.61 -0.58
C ILE A 22 0.22 11.21 -1.84
N CYS A 23 0.20 10.45 -2.94
CA CYS A 23 -0.34 10.93 -4.21
C CYS A 23 -1.86 11.16 -4.14
N PHE A 24 -2.60 10.26 -3.51
CA PHE A 24 -4.05 10.39 -3.33
C PHE A 24 -4.39 11.56 -2.40
N ALA A 25 -3.67 11.76 -1.31
CA ALA A 25 -3.85 12.90 -0.41
C ALA A 25 -3.56 14.24 -1.11
N ARG A 26 -2.51 14.29 -1.95
CA ARG A 26 -2.09 15.49 -2.67
C ARG A 26 -3.06 15.90 -3.78
N SER A 27 -3.49 14.94 -4.61
CA SER A 27 -4.19 15.24 -5.86
C SER A 27 -5.63 14.76 -5.89
N GLY A 28 -6.07 13.94 -4.93
CA GLY A 28 -7.33 13.21 -4.96
C GLY A 28 -7.26 11.98 -5.86
N PHE A 29 -8.15 11.01 -5.60
CA PHE A 29 -8.15 9.71 -6.29
C PHE A 29 -8.27 9.82 -7.82
N HIS A 30 -9.23 10.59 -8.33
CA HIS A 30 -9.50 10.64 -9.77
C HIS A 30 -8.37 11.29 -10.57
N ARG A 31 -7.74 12.34 -10.04
CA ARG A 31 -6.66 13.06 -10.74
C ARG A 31 -5.30 12.37 -10.61
N CYS A 32 -5.08 11.61 -9.55
CA CYS A 32 -3.87 10.81 -9.40
C CYS A 32 -3.75 9.76 -10.51
N THR A 33 -2.54 9.50 -10.98
CA THR A 33 -2.23 8.50 -12.01
C THR A 33 -1.27 7.44 -11.49
N MET A 34 -1.31 6.23 -12.09
CA MET A 34 -0.36 5.16 -11.75
C MET A 34 1.10 5.59 -12.00
N HIS A 35 1.33 6.47 -12.98
CA HIS A 35 2.66 6.98 -13.29
C HIS A 35 3.22 7.90 -12.20
N GLU A 36 2.38 8.79 -11.65
CA GLU A 36 2.79 9.63 -10.51
C GLU A 36 3.15 8.79 -9.30
N ILE A 37 2.39 7.72 -9.03
CA ILE A 37 2.67 6.79 -7.93
C ILE A 37 3.99 6.05 -8.16
N CYS A 38 4.27 5.61 -9.40
CA CYS A 38 5.58 5.02 -9.74
C CYS A 38 6.74 5.99 -9.45
N LYS A 39 6.56 7.27 -9.81
CA LYS A 39 7.58 8.31 -9.60
C LYS A 39 7.80 8.57 -8.10
N GLU A 40 6.71 8.66 -7.33
CA GLU A 40 6.75 8.84 -5.88
C GLU A 40 7.41 7.64 -5.18
N ALA A 41 7.09 6.41 -5.60
CA ALA A 41 7.68 5.18 -5.07
C ALA A 41 9.11 4.89 -5.56
N GLY A 42 9.61 5.64 -6.55
CA GLY A 42 10.93 5.40 -7.15
C GLY A 42 11.05 4.07 -7.90
N ILE A 43 9.97 3.56 -8.49
CA ILE A 43 9.95 2.27 -9.21
C ILE A 43 9.48 2.41 -10.66
N SER A 44 9.74 1.38 -11.47
CA SER A 44 9.23 1.32 -12.83
C SER A 44 7.74 0.94 -12.87
N PRO A 45 7.00 1.33 -13.93
CA PRO A 45 5.60 0.91 -14.09
C PRO A 45 5.42 -0.60 -14.04
N GLY A 46 6.27 -1.36 -14.73
CA GLY A 46 6.21 -2.82 -14.71
C GLY A 46 6.42 -3.41 -13.31
N ALA A 47 7.25 -2.77 -12.47
CA ALA A 47 7.41 -3.20 -11.08
C ALA A 47 6.16 -2.90 -10.25
N LEU A 48 5.49 -1.76 -10.46
CA LEU A 48 4.25 -1.43 -9.76
C LEU A 48 3.12 -2.41 -10.12
N TYR A 49 2.95 -2.70 -11.41
CA TYR A 49 1.92 -3.61 -11.92
C TYR A 49 2.08 -5.08 -11.47
N VAL A 50 3.25 -5.47 -10.93
CA VAL A 50 3.42 -6.77 -10.27
C VAL A 50 2.65 -6.83 -8.94
N TYR A 51 2.43 -5.70 -8.27
CA TYR A 51 1.76 -5.63 -6.96
C TYR A 51 0.32 -5.14 -7.07
N PHE A 52 0.05 -4.15 -7.93
CA PHE A 52 -1.26 -3.50 -8.03
C PHE A 52 -1.61 -3.23 -9.49
N ALA A 53 -2.74 -3.76 -9.96
CA ALA A 53 -3.17 -3.61 -11.35
C ALA A 53 -3.85 -2.26 -11.62
N SER A 54 -4.37 -1.61 -10.57
CA SER A 54 -5.18 -0.40 -10.67
C SER A 54 -5.06 0.50 -9.44
N LYS A 55 -5.64 1.72 -9.51
CA LYS A 55 -5.73 2.62 -8.35
C LYS A 55 -6.71 2.08 -7.31
N GLU A 56 -7.73 1.37 -7.76
CA GLU A 56 -8.73 0.69 -6.95
C GLU A 56 -8.05 -0.41 -6.10
N ASP A 57 -7.13 -1.18 -6.70
CA ASP A 57 -6.35 -2.18 -5.94
C ASP A 57 -5.44 -1.53 -4.89
N LEU A 58 -4.90 -0.34 -5.18
CA LEU A 58 -4.11 0.43 -4.21
C LEU A 58 -4.97 0.90 -3.05
N ILE A 59 -6.18 1.41 -3.30
CA ILE A 59 -7.14 1.77 -2.25
C ILE A 59 -7.55 0.56 -1.42
N ALA A 60 -7.83 -0.58 -2.06
CA ALA A 60 -8.13 -1.82 -1.36
C ALA A 60 -6.94 -2.28 -0.49
N GLY A 61 -5.71 -2.14 -1.01
CA GLY A 61 -4.49 -2.42 -0.29
C GLY A 61 -4.26 -1.52 0.94
N LEU A 62 -4.52 -0.22 0.80
CA LEU A 62 -4.50 0.74 1.91
C LEU A 62 -5.55 0.38 2.96
N ALA A 63 -6.79 0.12 2.55
CA ALA A 63 -7.87 -0.25 3.46
C ALA A 63 -7.58 -1.58 4.21
N GLU A 64 -6.89 -2.53 3.58
CA GLU A 64 -6.40 -3.76 4.24
C GLU A 64 -5.34 -3.46 5.30
N ARG A 65 -4.36 -2.61 4.95
CA ARG A 65 -3.29 -2.21 5.86
C ARG A 65 -3.86 -1.51 7.09
N ASP A 66 -4.70 -0.49 6.88
CA ASP A 66 -5.32 0.28 7.96
C ASP A 66 -6.18 -0.61 8.88
N ARG A 67 -6.89 -1.58 8.29
CA ARG A 67 -7.69 -2.54 9.06
C ARG A 67 -6.83 -3.48 9.88
N SER A 68 -5.71 -3.96 9.33
CA SER A 68 -4.76 -4.82 10.07
C SER A 68 -4.13 -4.05 11.23
N GLU A 69 -3.64 -2.84 11.00
CA GLU A 69 -3.07 -1.97 12.04
C GLU A 69 -4.11 -1.63 13.11
N PHE A 70 -5.34 -1.33 12.70
CA PHE A 70 -6.44 -1.09 13.63
C PHE A 70 -6.72 -2.31 14.50
N GLN A 71 -6.81 -3.51 13.89
CA GLN A 71 -7.02 -4.77 14.59
C GLN A 71 -5.92 -5.04 15.63
N GLU A 72 -4.65 -4.85 15.26
CA GLU A 72 -3.52 -5.01 16.18
C GLU A 72 -3.61 -4.04 17.36
N ARG A 73 -3.98 -2.78 17.11
CA ARG A 73 -4.10 -1.76 18.16
C ARG A 73 -5.25 -2.02 19.13
N ILE A 74 -6.36 -2.60 18.66
CA ILE A 74 -7.53 -2.87 19.51
C ILE A 74 -7.54 -4.26 20.14
N ALA A 75 -6.72 -5.20 19.65
CA ALA A 75 -6.66 -6.57 20.19
C ALA A 75 -6.44 -6.63 21.72
N PRO A 76 -5.61 -5.78 22.34
CA PRO A 76 -5.44 -5.78 23.80
C PRO A 76 -6.68 -5.30 24.57
N ILE A 77 -7.55 -4.49 23.94
CA ILE A 77 -8.75 -3.93 24.59
C ILE A 77 -9.79 -5.04 24.84
N GLY A 78 -9.87 -6.03 23.96
CA GLY A 78 -10.80 -7.16 24.10
C GLY A 78 -10.41 -8.21 25.14
N GLY A 79 -9.18 -8.15 25.67
CA GLY A 79 -8.65 -9.09 26.67
C GLY A 79 -8.91 -8.68 28.12
N ALA A 80 -9.38 -7.46 28.38
CA ALA A 80 -9.73 -6.99 29.72
C ALA A 80 -11.21 -7.29 30.01
N ARG A 81 -11.50 -8.54 30.34
CA ARG A 81 -12.72 -8.92 31.04
C ARG A 81 -12.31 -9.65 32.32
N ASP A 82 -12.17 -8.87 33.39
CA ASP A 82 -12.36 -9.34 34.76
C ASP A 82 -13.86 -9.23 35.10
#